data_AF-A0A956PKZ7-F1
#
_entry.id   AF-A0A956PKZ7-F1
#
_cell.length_a   1.000
_cell.length_b   1.000
_cell.length_c   1.000
_cell.angle_alpha   90.00
_cell.angle_beta   90.00
_cell.angle_gamma   90.00
#
_symmetry.space_group_name_H-M   'P 1'
#
loop_
_entity.id
_entity.type
_entity.pdbx_description
1 polymer ?
#
loop_
_entity_poly.entity_id
_entity_poly.type
_entity_poly.pdbx_seq_one_letter_code
_entity_poly.pdbx_strand_id
1 'polypeptide(L)' 'MDTLLVAVLSFFGFIAAYNTYGRWLSQKVFKLDDGHACPSCELEDGVDYVPT' A
#
# COMPACT_ATOMS: atom_id res chain seq x y z
N MET A 1 -13.00 -0.35 -32.35
CA MET A 1 -11.60 -0.03 -32.02
C MET A 1 -11.50 0.92 -30.81
N ASP A 2 -12.58 1.61 -30.45
CA ASP A 2 -12.61 2.54 -29.30
C ASP A 2 -12.52 1.86 -27.93
N THR A 3 -12.99 0.62 -27.81
CA THR A 3 -12.93 -0.15 -26.56
C THR A 3 -11.49 -0.45 -26.13
N LEU A 4 -10.59 -0.73 -27.07
CA LEU A 4 -9.17 -0.94 -26.79
C LEU A 4 -8.52 0.36 -26.28
N LEU A 5 -8.87 1.50 -26.89
CA LEU A 5 -8.37 2.81 -26.49
C LEU A 5 -8.85 3.18 -25.08
N VAL A 6 -10.12 2.94 -24.77
CA VAL A 6 -10.67 3.13 -23.42
C VAL A 6 -9.94 2.24 -22.41
N ALA A 7 -9.74 0.95 -22.72
CA ALA A 7 -9.03 0.03 -21.82
C ALA A 7 -7.60 0.50 -21.52
N VAL A 8 -6.86 0.94 -22.55
CA VAL A 8 -5.50 1.45 -22.38
C VAL A 8 -5.49 2.74 -21.55
N LEU A 9 -6.39 3.69 -21.85
CA LEU A 9 -6.48 4.93 -21.08
C LEU A 9 -6.86 4.69 -19.62
N SER A 10 -7.81 3.78 -19.36
CA SER A 10 -8.19 3.42 -17.99
C SER A 10 -7.03 2.75 -17.25
N PHE A 11 -6.29 1.84 -17.89
CA PHE A 11 -5.12 1.20 -17.29
C PHE A 11 -4.08 2.22 -16.82
N PHE A 12 -3.67 3.14 -17.70
CA PHE A 12 -2.73 4.19 -17.33
C PHE A 12 -3.33 5.18 -16.33
N GLY A 13 -4.63 5.47 -16.44
CA GLY A 13 -5.36 6.31 -15.49
C GLY A 13 -5.31 5.76 -14.06
N PHE A 14 -5.54 4.46 -13.88
CA PHE A 14 -5.45 3.83 -12.56
C PHE A 14 -4.02 3.84 -11.99
N ILE A 15 -3.01 3.63 -12.83
CA ILE A 15 -1.60 3.74 -12.41
C ILE A 15 -1.29 5.17 -11.95
N ALA A 16 -1.73 6.18 -12.70
CA ALA A 16 -1.53 7.58 -12.34
C ALA A 16 -2.26 7.93 -11.03
N ALA A 17 -3.51 7.50 -10.88
CA ALA A 17 -4.30 7.72 -9.66
C ALA A 17 -3.65 7.07 -8.42
N TYR A 18 -3.15 5.83 -8.56
CA TYR A 18 -2.45 5.14 -7.48
C TYR A 18 -1.17 5.89 -7.06
N ASN A 19 -0.35 6.32 -8.02
CA ASN A 19 0.93 6.96 -7.72
C ASN A 19 0.81 8.41 -7.24
N THR A 20 -0.24 9.13 -7.65
CA THR A 20 -0.43 10.52 -7.24
C THR A 20 -1.23 10.60 -5.95
N TYR A 21 -2.43 10.03 -5.92
CA TYR A 21 -3.33 10.11 -4.79
C TYR A 21 -3.07 9.01 -3.76
N GLY A 22 -2.94 7.76 -4.20
CA GLY A 22 -2.70 6.63 -3.31
C GLY A 22 -1.40 6.76 -2.52
N ARG A 23 -0.30 7.11 -3.19
CA ARG A 23 1.00 7.36 -2.56
C ARG A 23 0.98 8.58 -1.64
N TRP A 24 0.32 9.66 -2.03
CA TRP A 24 0.18 10.83 -1.16
C TRP A 24 -0.61 10.47 0.10
N LEU A 25 -1.69 9.69 -0.04
CA LEU A 25 -2.52 9.26 1.08
C LEU A 25 -1.77 8.33 2.03
N SER A 26 -1.04 7.34 1.50
CA SER A 26 -0.23 6.42 2.31
C SER A 26 0.81 7.15 3.13
N GLN A 27 1.49 8.14 2.56
CA GLN A 27 2.56 8.88 3.24
C GLN A 27 2.03 9.98 4.16
N LYS A 28 1.00 10.73 3.74
CA LYS A 28 0.58 11.95 4.43
C LYS A 28 -0.51 11.73 5.47
N VAL A 29 -1.48 10.86 5.16
CA VAL A 29 -2.63 10.59 6.03
C VAL A 29 -2.36 9.37 6.90
N PHE A 30 -2.05 8.24 6.28
CA PHE A 30 -1.79 6.99 7.02
C PHE A 30 -0.39 6.89 7.59
N LYS A 31 0.58 7.64 7.03
CA LYS A 31 2.00 7.60 7.41
C LYS A 31 2.52 6.16 7.48
N LEU A 32 2.17 5.36 6.47
CA LEU A 32 2.64 3.99 6.36
C LEU A 32 4.16 3.99 6.28
N ASP A 33 4.79 3.20 7.14
CA ASP A 33 6.23 3.07 7.23
C ASP A 33 6.57 1.58 7.35
N ASP A 34 7.09 1.06 6.24
CA ASP A 34 7.45 -0.35 6.06
C ASP A 34 8.78 -0.69 6.78
N GLY A 35 9.43 0.30 7.41
CA GLY A 35 10.66 0.14 8.19
C GLY A 35 10.43 -0.21 9.66
N HIS A 36 9.20 -0.10 10.17
CA HIS A 36 8.89 -0.54 11.53
C HIS A 36 8.75 -2.05 11.57
N ALA A 37 9.45 -2.70 12.49
CA ALA A 37 9.20 -4.11 12.72
C ALA A 37 7.79 -4.27 13.32
N CYS A 38 7.10 -5.32 12.88
CA CYS A 38 5.78 -5.65 13.40
C CYS A 38 5.88 -5.82 14.93
N PRO A 39 4.89 -5.35 15.72
CA PRO A 39 4.90 -5.52 17.17
C PRO A 39 5.07 -6.97 17.61
N SER A 40 4.60 -7.94 16.82
CA SER A 40 4.87 -9.35 17.10
C SER A 40 6.37 -9.66 17.08
N CYS A 41 7.13 -9.12 16.12
CA CYS A 41 8.56 -9.37 16.04
C CYS A 41 9.37 -8.64 17.12
N GLU A 42 8.93 -7.45 17.56
CA GLU A 42 9.64 -6.69 18.60
C GLU A 42 9.25 -7.10 20.02
N LEU A 43 8.02 -7.59 20.23
CA LEU A 43 7.45 -7.91 21.54
C LEU A 43 7.16 -9.41 21.69
N GLU A 44 8.00 -10.25 21.11
CA GLU A 44 7.90 -11.72 21.20
C GLU A 44 7.78 -12.19 22.66
N ASP A 45 6.64 -12.77 23.04
CA ASP A 45 6.34 -13.03 24.46
C ASP A 45 5.83 -14.45 24.81
N GLY A 46 5.60 -15.33 23.83
CA GLY A 46 5.07 -16.67 24.05
C GLY A 46 3.54 -16.76 24.20
N VAL A 47 2.81 -15.64 24.21
CA VAL A 47 1.34 -15.60 24.35
C VAL A 47 0.64 -14.65 23.36
N ASP A 48 0.77 -13.32 23.49
CA ASP A 48 -0.06 -12.32 22.79
C ASP A 48 0.71 -11.38 21.85
N TYR A 49 2.02 -11.55 21.67
CA TYR A 49 2.80 -10.94 20.58
C TYR A 49 4.00 -11.82 20.15
N VAL A 50 3.86 -13.16 20.12
CA VAL A 50 4.96 -14.12 19.80
C VAL A 50 5.18 -14.41 18.32
N PRO A 51 6.44 -14.41 17.89
CA PRO A 51 6.93 -15.34 16.88
C PRO A 51 7.83 -16.46 17.44
N THR A 52 7.24 -17.63 17.72
CA THR A 52 7.93 -18.95 17.63
C THR A 52 7.43 -19.71 16.42
#